data_AF-A0A7S2NVG2-F1
#
_entry.id   AF-A0A7S2NVG2-F1
#
_cell.length_a   1.000
_cell.length_b   1.000
_cell.length_c   1.000
_cell.angle_alpha   90.00
_cell.angle_beta   90.00
_cell.angle_gamma   90.00
#
_symmetry.space_group_name_H-M   'P 1'
#
loop_
_entity.id
_entity.type
_entity.pdbx_description
1 polymer ?
#
loop_
_entity_poly.entity_id
_entity_poly.type
_entity_poly.pdbx_seq_one_letter_code
_entity_poly.pdbx_strand_id
1 'polypeptide(L)'
;TLSDRYIADRKQPDKSIDLVDEACSRLRLEQESKPEIIWKIERDLLTKQIELTALSNEEDDAKSVTRKRHVEEEIDLLQEELKELNAIWQAEKDELGKAKRLQGELDVARRELKIARDKSDFGRAGELLHSTIPRLERELSVLEEEKPDDKQKKAKSHGHGKMLADSV
;
A
#
# COMPACT_ATOMS: atom_id res chain seq x y z
N THR A 1 -17.83 21.51 -7.42
CA THR A 1 -17.08 22.77 -7.21
C THR A 1 -17.33 23.29 -5.80
N LEU A 2 -16.68 22.70 -4.79
CA LEU A 2 -16.72 23.13 -3.38
C LEU A 2 -15.59 24.14 -3.06
N SER A 3 -14.61 24.26 -3.95
CA SER A 3 -13.39 25.07 -3.84
C SER A 3 -13.62 26.58 -3.99
N ASP A 4 -14.71 27.00 -4.64
CA ASP A 4 -14.99 28.40 -4.97
C ASP A 4 -15.56 29.20 -3.79
N ARG A 5 -15.94 28.56 -2.68
CA ARG A 5 -16.68 29.22 -1.60
C ARG A 5 -15.87 29.56 -0.34
N TYR A 6 -14.72 28.93 -0.09
CA TYR A 6 -14.06 29.00 1.23
C TYR A 6 -12.65 29.58 1.29
N ILE A 7 -12.06 30.02 0.16
CA ILE A 7 -10.72 30.65 0.19
C ILE A 7 -10.77 31.86 -0.76
N ALA A 8 -11.09 33.02 -0.17
CA ALA A 8 -11.42 34.25 -0.89
C ALA A 8 -10.21 35.10 -1.31
N ASP A 9 -8.97 34.70 -0.96
CA ASP A 9 -7.83 35.63 -1.04
C ASP A 9 -6.65 35.20 -1.92
N ARG A 10 -6.80 34.18 -2.79
CA ARG A 10 -5.74 33.78 -3.74
C ARG A 10 -6.30 33.35 -5.10
N LYS A 11 -5.81 33.97 -6.18
CA LYS A 11 -6.23 33.70 -7.57
C LYS A 11 -5.47 32.49 -8.17
N GLN A 12 -6.20 31.64 -8.90
CA GLN A 12 -5.73 30.45 -9.66
C GLN A 12 -4.61 30.82 -10.66
N PRO A 13 -3.52 30.03 -10.85
CA PRO A 13 -3.45 28.56 -10.95
C PRO A 13 -2.79 27.78 -9.80
N ASP A 14 -2.15 28.45 -8.83
CA ASP A 14 -1.42 27.79 -7.71
C ASP A 14 -2.34 26.91 -6.84
N LYS A 15 -3.52 27.42 -6.44
CA LYS A 15 -4.42 26.76 -5.47
C LYS A 15 -4.91 25.38 -5.90
N SER A 16 -5.10 25.15 -7.20
CA SER A 16 -5.54 23.84 -7.68
C SER A 16 -4.40 22.83 -7.66
N ILE A 17 -3.17 23.28 -7.89
CA ILE A 17 -1.97 22.45 -7.80
C ILE A 17 -1.72 22.11 -6.33
N ASP A 18 -1.79 23.09 -5.42
CA ASP A 18 -1.60 22.86 -3.98
C ASP A 18 -2.59 21.85 -3.39
N LEU A 19 -3.88 21.96 -3.74
CA LEU A 19 -4.91 21.01 -3.26
C LEU A 19 -4.70 19.60 -3.80
N VAL A 20 -4.28 19.48 -5.06
CA VAL A 20 -3.94 18.18 -5.66
C VAL A 20 -2.69 17.61 -5.00
N ASP A 21 -1.68 18.44 -4.72
CA ASP A 21 -0.44 18.03 -4.07
C ASP A 21 -0.67 17.63 -2.60
N GLU A 22 -1.55 18.32 -1.87
CA GLU A 22 -1.94 17.96 -0.51
C GLU A 22 -2.72 16.62 -0.50
N ALA A 23 -3.68 16.46 -1.41
CA ALA A 23 -4.43 15.21 -1.56
C ALA A 23 -3.53 14.03 -1.98
N CYS A 24 -2.60 14.27 -2.92
CA CYS A 24 -1.62 13.27 -3.37
C CYS A 24 -0.66 12.88 -2.24
N SER A 25 -0.18 13.86 -1.47
CA SER A 25 0.73 13.61 -0.35
C SER A 25 0.05 12.83 0.77
N ARG A 26 -1.21 13.16 1.08
CA ARG A 26 -2.02 12.41 2.05
C ARG A 26 -2.25 10.97 1.59
N LEU A 27 -2.70 10.78 0.35
CA LEU A 27 -2.93 9.45 -0.22
C LEU A 27 -1.64 8.62 -0.23
N ARG A 28 -0.50 9.25 -0.51
CA ARG A 28 0.80 8.59 -0.47
C ARG A 28 1.16 8.12 0.94
N LEU A 29 0.97 8.96 1.96
CA LEU A 29 1.21 8.56 3.35
C LEU A 29 0.30 7.41 3.77
N GLU A 30 -0.97 7.45 3.38
CA GLU A 30 -1.92 6.36 3.64
C GLU A 30 -1.44 5.06 2.95
N GLN A 31 -1.00 5.11 1.70
CA GLN A 31 -0.44 3.97 0.96
C GLN A 31 0.89 3.43 1.51
N GLU A 32 1.74 4.30 2.07
CA GLU A 32 3.04 3.92 2.63
C GLU A 32 2.92 3.41 4.08
N SER A 33 1.84 3.76 4.77
CA SER A 33 1.57 3.33 6.13
C SER A 33 1.14 1.87 6.20
N LYS A 34 1.48 1.23 7.32
CA LYS A 34 1.09 -0.15 7.59
C LYS A 34 -0.42 -0.20 7.87
N PRO A 35 -1.17 -1.17 7.31
CA PRO A 35 -2.60 -1.28 7.58
C PRO A 35 -2.88 -1.40 9.08
N GLU A 36 -3.91 -0.70 9.55
CA GLU A 36 -4.27 -0.62 10.97
C GLU A 36 -4.54 -2.01 11.58
N ILE A 37 -5.06 -2.95 10.78
CA ILE A 37 -5.30 -4.35 11.18
C ILE A 37 -4.00 -5.02 11.61
N ILE A 38 -2.93 -4.89 10.81
CA ILE A 38 -1.65 -5.51 11.11
C ILE A 38 -1.05 -4.87 12.36
N TRP A 39 -1.18 -3.55 12.52
CA TRP A 39 -0.71 -2.86 13.71
C TRP A 39 -1.45 -3.30 14.99
N LYS A 40 -2.77 -3.53 14.92
CA LYS A 40 -3.56 -4.06 16.05
C LYS A 40 -3.06 -5.44 16.47
N ILE A 41 -2.92 -6.36 15.53
CA ILE A 41 -2.44 -7.73 15.80
C ILE A 41 -1.03 -7.71 16.40
N GLU A 42 -0.13 -6.85 15.91
CA GLU A 42 1.22 -6.71 16.49
C GLU A 42 1.21 -6.20 17.92
N ARG A 43 0.33 -5.25 18.23
CA ARG A 43 0.16 -4.73 19.58
C ARG A 43 -0.40 -5.80 20.52
N ASP A 44 -1.37 -6.57 20.05
CA ASP A 44 -1.97 -7.66 20.82
C ASP A 44 -0.94 -8.77 21.06
N LEU A 45 -0.19 -9.16 20.03
CA LEU A 45 0.92 -10.10 20.12
C LEU A 45 1.96 -9.65 21.17
N LEU A 46 2.38 -8.37 21.12
CA LEU A 46 3.33 -7.83 22.09
C LEU A 46 2.78 -7.90 23.52
N THR A 47 1.51 -7.55 23.70
CA THR A 47 0.84 -7.61 25.00
C THR A 47 0.82 -9.05 25.54
N LYS A 48 0.54 -10.03 24.67
CA LYS A 48 0.53 -11.45 25.01
C LYS A 48 1.91 -12.00 25.32
N GLN A 49 2.94 -11.57 24.59
CA GLN A 49 4.33 -11.92 24.89
C GLN A 49 4.76 -11.39 26.26
N ILE A 50 4.35 -10.17 26.60
CA ILE A 50 4.60 -9.61 27.94
C ILE A 50 3.85 -10.43 29.00
N GLU A 51 2.57 -10.76 28.79
CA GLU A 51 1.78 -11.65 29.65
C GLU A 51 2.50 -12.99 29.86
N LEU A 52 3.02 -13.60 28.79
CA LEU A 52 3.76 -14.85 28.84
C LEU A 52 5.03 -14.75 29.70
N THR A 53 5.81 -13.68 29.53
CA THR A 53 7.03 -13.47 30.32
C THR A 53 6.73 -13.23 31.80
N ALA A 54 5.61 -12.56 32.11
CA ALA A 54 5.18 -12.36 33.49
C ALA A 54 4.77 -13.69 34.14
N LEU A 55 3.96 -14.50 33.44
CA LEU A 55 3.52 -15.81 33.91
C LEU A 55 4.67 -16.81 34.07
N SER A 56 5.74 -16.69 33.27
CA SER A 56 6.91 -17.56 33.42
C SER A 56 7.73 -17.29 34.69
N ASN A 57 7.50 -16.18 35.39
CA ASN A 57 8.12 -15.91 36.69
C ASN A 57 7.29 -16.47 37.86
N GLU A 58 6.10 -17.01 37.60
CA GLU A 58 5.12 -17.49 38.58
C GLU A 58 4.85 -18.99 38.41
N GLU A 59 5.90 -19.81 38.35
CA GLU A 59 5.81 -21.24 37.98
C GLU A 59 5.17 -22.14 39.05
N ASP A 60 4.99 -21.65 40.28
CA ASP A 60 4.52 -22.45 41.43
C ASP A 60 2.99 -22.57 41.54
N ASP A 61 2.20 -21.87 40.72
CA ASP A 61 0.73 -21.94 40.72
C ASP A 61 0.18 -22.74 39.52
N ALA A 62 -0.60 -23.80 39.80
CA ALA A 62 -1.24 -24.63 38.79
C ALA A 62 -2.18 -23.83 37.85
N LYS A 63 -2.74 -22.72 38.33
CA LYS A 63 -3.54 -21.79 37.49
C LYS A 63 -2.66 -21.04 36.50
N SER A 64 -1.46 -20.61 36.91
CA SER A 64 -0.50 -19.91 36.06
C SER A 64 0.00 -20.82 34.93
N VAL A 65 0.24 -22.11 35.19
CA VAL A 65 0.61 -23.09 34.16
C VAL A 65 -0.50 -23.27 33.11
N THR A 66 -1.76 -23.35 33.55
CA THR A 66 -2.90 -23.51 32.63
C THR A 66 -3.11 -22.25 31.78
N ARG A 67 -2.97 -21.06 32.39
CA ARG A 67 -3.07 -19.78 31.67
C ARG A 67 -1.92 -19.59 30.68
N LYS A 68 -0.70 -19.96 31.07
CA LYS A 68 0.50 -19.91 30.21
C LYS A 68 0.27 -20.65 28.90
N ARG A 69 -0.21 -21.90 28.97
CA ARG A 69 -0.52 -22.70 27.78
C ARG A 69 -1.55 -22.02 26.87
N HIS A 70 -2.61 -21.44 27.44
CA HIS A 70 -3.60 -20.70 26.64
C HIS A 70 -3.01 -19.45 25.98
N VAL A 71 -2.13 -18.72 26.67
CA VAL A 71 -1.46 -17.53 26.10
C VAL A 71 -0.49 -17.94 25.00
N GLU A 72 0.21 -19.07 25.13
CA GLU A 72 1.04 -19.64 24.06
C GLU A 72 0.22 -19.99 22.82
N GLU A 73 -0.93 -20.66 23.00
CA GLU A 73 -1.87 -20.94 21.90
C GLU A 73 -2.41 -19.66 21.23
N GLU A 74 -2.76 -18.64 22.02
CA GLU A 74 -3.19 -17.33 21.49
C GLU A 74 -2.08 -16.62 20.71
N ILE A 75 -0.82 -16.71 21.18
CA ILE A 75 0.34 -16.12 20.49
C ILE A 75 0.55 -16.81 19.15
N ASP A 76 0.50 -18.15 19.10
CA ASP A 76 0.72 -18.90 17.86
C ASP A 76 -0.32 -18.54 16.80
N LEU A 77 -1.60 -18.45 17.19
CA LEU A 77 -2.68 -18.01 16.30
C LEU A 77 -2.46 -16.59 15.76
N LEU A 78 -2.10 -15.65 16.64
CA LEU A 78 -1.82 -14.26 16.24
C LEU A 78 -0.59 -14.16 15.33
N GLN A 79 0.43 -15.02 15.51
CA GLN A 79 1.60 -15.07 14.64
C GLN A 79 1.25 -15.57 13.23
N GLU A 80 0.41 -16.61 13.14
CA GLU A 80 -0.07 -17.13 11.86
C GLU A 80 -0.87 -16.06 11.10
N GLU A 81 -1.84 -15.43 11.77
CA GLU A 81 -2.65 -14.35 11.18
C GLU A 81 -1.77 -13.16 10.74
N LEU A 82 -0.81 -12.77 11.58
CA LEU A 82 0.13 -11.69 11.28
C LEU A 82 0.99 -12.01 10.05
N LYS A 83 1.42 -13.28 9.90
CA LYS A 83 2.24 -13.74 8.78
C LYS A 83 1.44 -13.69 7.48
N GLU A 84 0.19 -14.14 7.49
CA GLU A 84 -0.70 -14.10 6.33
C GLU A 84 -0.96 -12.66 5.88
N LEU A 85 -1.35 -11.78 6.81
CA LEU A 85 -1.64 -10.38 6.50
C LEU A 85 -0.41 -9.63 6.01
N ASN A 86 0.77 -9.87 6.60
CA ASN A 86 2.01 -9.28 6.12
C ASN A 86 2.37 -9.79 4.72
N ALA A 87 2.14 -11.07 4.41
CA ALA A 87 2.40 -11.61 3.08
C ALA A 87 1.52 -10.94 2.02
N ILE A 88 0.23 -10.75 2.31
CA ILE A 88 -0.70 -10.03 1.43
C ILE A 88 -0.22 -8.58 1.24
N TRP A 89 0.09 -7.88 2.34
CA TRP A 89 0.51 -6.49 2.29
C TRP A 89 1.84 -6.29 1.53
N GLN A 90 2.82 -7.17 1.72
CA GLN A 90 4.07 -7.13 0.94
C GLN A 90 3.82 -7.37 -0.54
N ALA A 91 2.96 -8.32 -0.90
CA ALA A 91 2.60 -8.57 -2.30
C ALA A 91 1.96 -7.34 -2.95
N GLU A 92 1.02 -6.68 -2.27
CA GLU A 92 0.39 -5.44 -2.76
C GLU A 92 1.40 -4.30 -2.90
N LYS A 93 2.31 -4.16 -1.93
CA LYS A 93 3.36 -3.14 -1.96
C LYS A 93 4.35 -3.36 -3.12
N ASP A 94 4.73 -4.61 -3.37
CA ASP A 94 5.61 -4.99 -4.47
C ASP A 94 4.95 -4.73 -5.82
N GLU A 95 3.66 -5.04 -5.97
CA GLU A 95 2.88 -4.76 -7.18
C GLU A 95 2.82 -3.24 -7.45
N LEU A 96 2.50 -2.46 -6.42
CA LEU A 96 2.46 -1.00 -6.51
C LEU A 96 3.84 -0.41 -6.82
N GLY A 97 4.91 -0.97 -6.25
CA GLY A 97 6.29 -0.62 -6.53
C GLY A 97 6.69 -0.91 -7.98
N LYS A 98 6.29 -2.06 -8.53
CA LYS A 98 6.50 -2.41 -9.94
C LYS A 98 5.80 -1.43 -10.87
N ALA A 99 4.53 -1.09 -10.59
CA ALA A 99 3.77 -0.13 -11.38
C ALA A 99 4.47 1.25 -11.40
N LYS A 100 4.86 1.76 -10.23
CA LYS A 100 5.59 3.04 -10.10
C LYS A 100 6.92 3.02 -10.87
N ARG A 101 7.66 1.92 -10.80
CA ARG A 101 8.94 1.78 -11.53
C ARG A 101 8.72 1.80 -13.04
N LEU A 102 7.77 1.01 -13.55
CA LEU A 102 7.44 0.96 -14.98
C LEU A 102 6.97 2.33 -15.49
N GLN A 103 6.14 3.04 -14.72
CA GLN A 103 5.72 4.40 -15.04
C GLN A 103 6.92 5.36 -15.12
N GLY A 104 7.84 5.28 -14.15
CA GLY A 104 9.07 6.09 -14.16
C GLY A 104 9.98 5.78 -15.36
N GLU A 105 10.15 4.51 -15.71
CA GLU A 105 10.89 4.08 -16.91
C GLU A 105 10.24 4.59 -18.19
N LEU A 106 8.89 4.55 -18.27
CA LEU A 106 8.12 5.08 -19.40
C LEU A 106 8.31 6.59 -19.56
N ASP A 107 8.25 7.35 -18.46
CA ASP A 107 8.47 8.80 -18.48
C ASP A 107 9.91 9.18 -18.85
N VAL A 108 10.88 8.38 -18.44
CA VAL A 108 12.28 8.52 -18.90
C VAL A 108 12.37 8.24 -20.39
N ALA A 109 11.81 7.13 -20.89
CA ALA A 109 11.84 6.77 -22.30
C ALA A 109 11.14 7.82 -23.20
N ARG A 110 10.01 8.39 -22.74
CA ARG A 110 9.30 9.47 -23.44
C ARG A 110 10.13 10.76 -23.51
N ARG A 111 10.83 11.11 -22.42
CA ARG A 111 11.77 12.24 -22.43
C ARG A 111 12.96 12.00 -23.35
N GLU A 112 13.52 10.79 -23.31
CA GLU A 112 14.63 10.41 -24.18
C GLU A 112 14.23 10.45 -25.66
N LEU A 113 13.02 10.01 -26.00
CA LEU A 113 12.48 10.10 -27.36
C LEU A 113 12.44 11.56 -27.84
N LYS A 114 11.99 12.48 -26.99
CA LYS A 114 11.98 13.92 -27.32
C LYS A 114 13.39 14.43 -27.59
N ILE A 115 14.34 14.11 -26.71
CA ILE A 115 15.74 14.51 -26.85
C ILE A 115 16.37 13.93 -28.13
N ALA A 116 16.10 12.66 -28.44
CA ALA A 116 16.60 12.00 -29.65
C ALA A 116 16.05 12.67 -30.92
N ARG A 117 14.76 13.03 -30.93
CA ARG A 117 14.16 13.79 -32.03
C ARG A 117 14.80 15.17 -32.22
N ASP A 118 14.98 15.91 -31.13
CA ASP A 118 15.59 17.25 -31.16
C ASP A 118 17.04 17.20 -31.68
N LYS A 119 17.77 16.11 -31.36
CA LYS A 119 19.13 15.85 -31.84
C LYS A 119 19.20 15.23 -33.24
N SER A 120 18.06 14.99 -33.90
CA SER A 120 17.97 14.26 -35.17
C SER A 120 18.59 12.85 -35.12
N ASP A 121 18.66 12.23 -33.93
CA ASP A 121 19.05 10.83 -33.76
C ASP A 121 17.84 9.93 -34.03
N PHE A 122 17.54 9.75 -35.32
CA PHE A 122 16.38 8.97 -35.76
C PHE A 122 16.51 7.47 -35.48
N GLY A 123 17.74 6.95 -35.35
CA GLY A 123 17.97 5.56 -34.98
C GLY A 123 17.47 5.28 -33.56
N ARG A 124 17.92 6.09 -32.59
CA ARG A 124 17.48 5.97 -31.20
C ARG A 124 15.99 6.29 -31.04
N ALA A 125 15.49 7.30 -31.77
CA ALA A 125 14.08 7.65 -31.73
C ALA A 125 13.17 6.51 -32.26
N GLY A 126 13.59 5.81 -33.31
CA GLY A 126 12.86 4.66 -33.85
C GLY A 126 12.80 3.49 -32.88
N GLU A 127 13.92 3.17 -32.22
CA GLU A 127 13.98 2.11 -31.20
C GLU A 127 13.05 2.42 -30.02
N LEU A 128 13.11 3.65 -29.49
CA LEU A 128 12.26 4.07 -28.36
C LEU A 128 10.78 4.02 -28.74
N LEU A 129 10.41 4.51 -29.92
CA LEU A 129 9.02 4.61 -30.37
C LEU A 129 8.39 3.25 -30.67
N HIS A 130 9.15 2.31 -31.23
CA HIS A 130 8.59 1.04 -31.73
C HIS A 130 8.91 -0.18 -30.85
N SER A 131 9.91 -0.09 -29.97
CA SER A 131 10.30 -1.19 -29.08
C SER A 131 10.05 -0.83 -27.61
N THR A 132 10.80 0.13 -27.09
CA THR A 132 10.89 0.36 -25.63
C THR A 132 9.58 0.91 -25.05
N ILE A 133 9.03 1.98 -25.63
CA ILE A 133 7.80 2.60 -25.13
C ILE A 133 6.61 1.64 -25.25
N PRO A 134 6.33 1.00 -26.40
CA PRO A 134 5.23 0.04 -26.52
C PRO A 134 5.39 -1.20 -25.63
N ARG A 135 6.62 -1.62 -25.31
CA ARG A 135 6.85 -2.70 -24.34
C ARG A 135 6.45 -2.26 -22.93
N LEU A 136 6.93 -1.11 -22.48
CA LEU A 136 6.62 -0.57 -21.15
C LEU A 136 5.12 -0.27 -20.99
N GLU A 137 4.46 0.26 -22.03
CA GLU A 137 3.01 0.50 -22.01
C GLU A 137 2.22 -0.81 -21.90
N ARG A 138 2.65 -1.88 -22.58
CA ARG A 138 2.04 -3.21 -22.45
C ARG A 138 2.27 -3.83 -21.07
N GLU A 139 3.48 -3.72 -20.53
CA GLU A 139 3.77 -4.21 -19.18
C GLU A 139 2.94 -3.49 -18.12
N LEU A 140 2.74 -2.17 -18.29
CA LEU A 140 1.89 -1.37 -17.41
C LEU A 140 0.41 -1.74 -17.56
N SER A 141 -0.09 -1.94 -18.78
CA SER A 141 -1.48 -2.31 -19.02
C SER A 141 -1.81 -3.70 -18.46
N VAL A 142 -0.88 -4.66 -18.58
CA VAL A 142 -1.06 -5.99 -17.96
C VAL A 142 -1.14 -5.86 -16.44
N LEU A 143 -0.28 -5.05 -15.83
CA LEU A 143 -0.29 -4.81 -14.38
C LEU A 143 -1.55 -4.06 -13.91
N GLU A 144 -2.16 -3.25 -14.77
CA GLU A 144 -3.45 -2.58 -14.50
C GLU A 144 -4.64 -3.52 -14.72
N GLU A 145 -4.60 -4.40 -15.72
CA GLU A 145 -5.63 -5.43 -15.95
C GLU A 145 -5.61 -6.52 -14.88
N GLU A 146 -4.42 -6.84 -14.35
CA GLU A 146 -4.24 -7.70 -13.17
C GLU A 146 -4.77 -7.08 -11.87
N LYS A 147 -5.22 -5.82 -11.90
CA LYS A 147 -6.06 -5.21 -10.85
C LYS A 147 -7.54 -5.34 -11.24
N PRO A 148 -8.17 -6.52 -11.17
CA PRO A 148 -9.61 -6.55 -11.21
C PRO A 148 -10.10 -5.94 -9.91
N ASP A 149 -11.13 -5.11 -10.05
CA ASP A 149 -12.06 -4.56 -9.08
C ASP A 149 -12.79 -5.64 -8.22
N ASP A 150 -12.14 -6.79 -8.00
CA ASP A 150 -12.71 -8.07 -7.55
C ASP A 150 -12.17 -8.53 -6.19
N LYS A 151 -11.07 -7.95 -5.69
CA LYS A 151 -10.69 -8.12 -4.25
C LYS A 151 -11.60 -7.33 -3.32
N GLN A 152 -12.19 -6.22 -3.78
CA GLN A 152 -13.20 -5.47 -3.00
C GLN A 152 -14.57 -6.17 -2.94
N LYS A 153 -14.86 -7.13 -3.84
CA LYS A 153 -16.11 -7.90 -3.83
C LYS A 153 -16.02 -9.20 -3.03
N LYS A 154 -14.88 -9.90 -3.04
CA LYS A 154 -14.73 -11.11 -2.23
C LYS A 154 -14.66 -10.85 -0.72
N ALA A 155 -14.08 -9.72 -0.28
CA ALA A 155 -14.10 -9.31 1.12
C ALA A 155 -15.51 -8.93 1.64
N LYS A 156 -16.48 -8.65 0.75
CA LYS A 156 -17.88 -8.39 1.15
C LYS A 156 -18.73 -9.65 1.34
N SER A 157 -18.22 -10.83 1.00
CA SER A 157 -18.99 -12.09 1.06
C SER A 157 -18.58 -13.05 2.19
N HIS A 158 -17.48 -12.78 2.90
CA HIS A 158 -17.09 -13.51 4.11
C HIS A 158 -16.69 -12.52 5.21
N GLY A 159 -17.61 -12.29 6.15
CA GLY A 159 -17.30 -11.88 7.51
C GLY A 159 -16.87 -10.43 7.74
N HIS A 160 -17.85 -9.59 8.09
CA HIS A 160 -17.77 -8.48 9.06
C HIS A 160 -16.74 -7.34 8.84
N GLY A 161 -17.28 -6.10 8.79
CA GLY A 161 -16.53 -4.90 9.20
C GLY A 161 -15.84 -4.14 8.07
N LYS A 162 -16.58 -3.19 7.51
CA LYS A 162 -16.13 -2.13 6.59
C LYS A 162 -14.96 -1.35 7.22
N MET A 163 -13.73 -1.55 6.75
CA MET A 163 -12.50 -0.96 7.31
C MET A 163 -12.16 0.46 6.81
N LEU A 164 -13.05 1.12 6.05
CA LEU A 164 -12.84 2.51 5.58
C LEU A 164 -14.21 3.20 5.44
N ALA A 165 -14.77 3.63 6.57
CA ALA A 165 -15.72 4.73 6.67
C ALA A 165 -16.16 4.83 8.13
N ASP A 166 -15.42 5.60 8.92
CA ASP A 166 -16.00 6.42 10.00
C ASP A 166 -14.97 7.45 10.46
N SER A 167 -15.13 8.66 9.95
CA SER A 167 -14.71 9.89 10.60
C SER A 167 -15.58 11.02 10.03
N VAL A 168 -16.79 11.14 10.58
CA VAL A 168 -17.54 12.39 10.63
C VAL A 168 -16.90 13.28 11.68
#